data_AF-A0A0F5HSU3-F1
#
_entry.id   AF-A0A0F5HSU3-F1
#
_cell.length_a   1.000
_cell.length_b   1.000
_cell.length_c   1.000
_cell.angle_alpha   90.00
_cell.angle_beta   90.00
_cell.angle_gamma   90.00
#
_symmetry.space_group_name_H-M   'P 1'
#
loop_
_entity.id
_entity.type
_entity.pdbx_description
1 polymer ?
#
loop_
_entity_poly.entity_id
_entity_poly.type
_entity_poly.pdbx_seq_one_letter_code
_entity_poly.pdbx_strand_id
1 'polypeptide(L)' 'MKALKGNTARFLFKEFPELKKELWGGHLWNPSYFVCTVSDRTEEQIKAYIQNQPTKKRKRGRPMGV' A
#
# COMPACT_ATOMS: atom_id res chain seq x y z
N MET A 1 3.05 -6.23 9.92
CA MET A 1 2.08 -5.23 9.38
C MET A 1 0.63 -5.68 9.26
N LYS A 2 0.31 -6.98 9.22
CA LYS A 2 -1.07 -7.48 9.08
C LYS A 2 -2.02 -6.96 10.17
N ALA A 3 -1.60 -7.03 11.44
CA ALA A 3 -2.40 -6.55 12.57
C ALA A 3 -2.61 -5.02 12.53
N LEU A 4 -1.54 -4.25 12.32
CA LEU A 4 -1.62 -2.79 12.27
C LEU A 4 -2.52 -2.31 11.13
N LYS A 5 -2.21 -2.70 9.88
CA LYS A 5 -2.99 -2.27 8.70
C LYS A 5 -4.42 -2.80 8.72
N GLY A 6 -4.62 -4.04 9.17
CA GLY A 6 -5.93 -4.66 9.25
C GLY A 6 -6.82 -4.01 10.31
N ASN A 7 -6.31 -3.80 11.52
CA ASN A 7 -7.09 -3.21 12.60
C ASN A 7 -7.39 -1.74 12.32
N THR A 8 -6.41 -0.95 11.84
CA THR A 8 -6.65 0.45 11.48
C THR A 8 -7.67 0.59 10.36
N ALA A 9 -7.59 -0.27 9.32
CA ALA A 9 -8.61 -0.29 8.28
C ALA A 9 -10.00 -0.62 8.82
N ARG A 10 -10.10 -1.61 9.71
CA ARG A 10 -11.38 -1.98 10.33
C ARG A 10 -11.97 -0.87 11.18
N PHE A 11 -11.14 -0.20 11.99
CA PHE A 11 -11.60 0.91 12.84
C PHE A 11 -12.04 2.12 12.00
N LEU A 12 -11.22 2.53 11.02
CA LEU A 12 -11.54 3.66 10.16
C LEU A 12 -12.80 3.42 9.32
N PHE A 13 -12.99 2.21 8.80
CA PHE A 13 -14.24 1.89 8.09
C PHE A 13 -15.47 1.76 8.99
N LYS A 14 -15.29 1.60 10.30
CA LYS A 14 -16.39 1.58 11.27
C LYS A 14 -16.79 3.01 11.64
N GLU A 15 -15.81 3.88 11.81
CA GLU A 15 -16.00 5.27 12.20
C GLU A 15 -16.42 6.16 11.02
N PHE A 16 -15.91 5.85 9.82
CA PHE A 16 -16.16 6.59 8.58
C PHE A 16 -16.66 5.63 7.48
N PRO A 17 -17.95 5.25 7.48
CA PRO A 17 -18.52 4.33 6.49
C PRO A 17 -18.43 4.84 5.04
N GLU A 18 -18.40 6.15 4.85
CA GLU A 18 -18.25 6.84 3.56
C GLU A 18 -16.96 6.47 2.84
N LEU A 19 -15.88 6.20 3.58
CA LEU A 19 -14.59 5.79 3.02
C LEU A 19 -14.70 4.50 2.22
N LYS A 20 -15.66 3.61 2.52
CA LYS A 20 -15.86 2.39 1.73
C LYS A 20 -16.33 2.67 0.30
N LYS A 21 -17.03 3.78 0.08
CA LYS A 21 -17.55 4.18 -1.23
C LYS A 21 -16.46 4.84 -2.07
N GLU A 22 -15.62 5.65 -1.45
CA GLU A 22 -14.54 6.36 -2.12
C GLU A 22 -13.29 5.48 -2.34
N LEU A 23 -13.01 4.59 -1.38
CA LEU A 23 -11.80 3.76 -1.40
C LEU A 23 -12.09 2.35 -1.89
N TRP A 24 -12.13 2.21 -3.22
CA TRP A 24 -11.77 1.01 -3.99
C TRP A 24 -12.39 -0.29 -3.45
N GLY A 25 -13.64 -0.22 -2.98
CA GLY A 25 -14.37 -1.37 -2.44
C GLY A 25 -13.82 -1.91 -1.11
N GLY A 26 -13.36 -1.03 -0.21
CA GLY A 26 -12.92 -1.41 1.14
C GLY A 26 -11.42 -1.74 1.28
N HIS A 27 -10.60 -1.36 0.29
CA HIS A 27 -9.14 -1.48 0.38
C HIS A 27 -8.54 -0.14 0.82
N LEU A 28 -8.37 0.03 2.13
CA LEU A 28 -7.80 1.26 2.68
C LEU A 28 -6.29 1.40 2.41
N TRP A 29 -5.55 0.30 2.53
CA TRP A 29 -4.09 0.30 2.39
C TRP A 29 -3.65 -0.51 1.18
N ASN A 30 -2.56 -0.07 0.53
CA ASN A 30 -1.85 -0.90 -0.45
C ASN A 30 -1.47 -2.24 0.21
N PRO A 31 -1.65 -3.42 -0.42
CA PRO A 31 -1.26 -4.70 0.16
C PRO A 31 0.23 -4.75 0.58
N SER A 32 1.11 -4.07 -0.15
CA SER A 32 2.54 -4.00 0.16
C SER A 32 2.84 -3.08 1.35
N TYR A 33 3.96 -3.34 2.04
CA TYR A 33 4.50 -2.48 3.08
C TYR A 33 6.02 -2.48 3.00
N PHE A 34 6.64 -1.43 3.49
CA PHE A 34 8.09 -1.32 3.60
C PHE A 34 8.51 -1.31 5.06
N VAL A 35 9.63 -1.96 5.31
CA VAL A 35 10.26 -2.03 6.62
C VAL A 35 11.76 -1.90 6.38
N CYS A 36 12.39 -1.01 7.12
CA CYS A 36 13.83 -0.86 7.16
C CYS A 36 14.26 -0.71 8.63
N THR A 37 15.47 -1.15 8.94
CA THR A 37 16.11 -0.90 10.23
C THR A 37 16.60 0.54 10.25
N VAL A 38 16.33 1.26 11.33
CA VAL A 38 16.71 2.67 11.47
C VAL A 38 18.15 2.76 12.00
N SER A 39 19.01 3.46 11.25
CA SER A 39 20.29 4.04 11.67
C SER A 39 20.39 5.45 11.03
N ASP A 40 21.40 6.25 11.35
CA ASP A 40 21.47 7.70 11.02
C ASP A 40 21.36 8.11 9.52
N ARG A 41 21.14 7.17 8.58
CA ARG A 41 20.99 7.37 7.12
C ARG A 41 19.60 7.00 6.56
N THR A 42 18.51 7.30 7.28
CA THR A 42 17.16 6.83 6.90
C THR A 42 16.39 7.64 5.87
N GLU A 43 16.71 8.92 5.65
CA GLU A 43 15.84 9.79 4.83
C GLU A 43 15.88 9.46 3.33
N GLU A 44 17.07 9.28 2.77
CA GLU A 44 17.26 9.00 1.33
C GLU A 44 16.62 7.67 0.93
N GLN A 45 16.71 6.66 1.81
CA GLN A 45 16.11 5.34 1.59
C GLN A 45 14.58 5.40 1.57
N ILE A 46 13.96 6.21 2.45
CA ILE A 46 12.51 6.40 2.48
C ILE A 46 12.03 7.10 1.20
N LYS A 47 12.73 8.16 0.76
CA LYS A 47 12.42 8.87 -0.49
C LYS A 47 12.49 7.95 -1.70
N ALA A 48 13.58 7.16 -1.83
CA ALA A 48 13.74 6.21 -2.92
C ALA A 48 12.65 5.12 -2.93
N TYR A 49 12.23 4.63 -1.75
CA TYR A 49 11.14 3.66 -1.67
C TYR A 49 9.81 4.23 -2.19
N ILE A 50 9.45 5.46 -1.79
CA ILE A 50 8.21 6.11 -2.22
C ILE A 50 8.21 6.34 -3.74
N GLN A 51 9.32 6.84 -4.30
CA GLN A 51 9.45 7.12 -5.73
C GLN A 51 9.37 5.87 -6.61
N ASN A 52 9.90 4.75 -6.13
CA ASN A 52 9.93 3.49 -6.88
C ASN A 52 8.64 2.66 -6.72
N GLN A 53 7.63 3.15 -5.99
CA GLN A 53 6.36 2.44 -5.91
C GLN A 53 5.69 2.43 -7.30
N PRO A 54 5.36 1.23 -7.84
CA PRO A 54 4.70 1.15 -9.12
C PRO A 54 3.30 1.77 -9.03
N THR A 55 3.09 2.87 -9.74
CA THR A 55 1.75 3.39 -9.98
C THR A 55 1.02 2.42 -10.92
N LYS A 56 -0.29 2.22 -10.71
CA LYS A 56 -1.15 1.28 -11.44
C LYS A 56 -1.23 1.62 -12.94
N LYS A 57 -0.17 1.33 -13.71
CA LYS A 57 -0.16 1.25 -15.17
C LYS A 57 0.83 0.16 -15.63
N ARG A 58 0.62 -1.08 -15.18
CA ARG A 58 1.10 -2.25 -15.94
C ARG A 58 -0.11 -2.94 -16.56
N LYS A 59 -0.39 -2.63 -17.84
CA LYS A 59 -1.27 -3.45 -18.67
C LYS A 59 -0.68 -4.85 -18.70
N ARG A 60 -1.45 -5.86 -18.28
CA ARG A 60 -1.11 -7.27 -18.45
C ARG A 60 -1.20 -7.62 -19.94
N GLY A 61 -0.10 -7.46 -20.67
CA GLY A 61 0.17 -8.30 -21.84
C GLY A 61 0.84 -9.57 -21.35
N ARG A 62 0.14 -10.70 -21.43
CA ARG A 62 0.70 -12.03 -21.11
C ARG A 62 1.13 -12.65 -22.44
N PRO A 63 2.43 -12.78 -22.76
CA PRO A 63 2.82 -13.73 -23.79
C PRO A 63 2.68 -15.13 -23.17
N MET A 64 1.83 -15.96 -23.78
CA MET A 64 1.90 -17.40 -23.59
C MET A 64 3.14 -17.87 -24.34
N GLY A 65 4.02 -18.60 -23.65
CA GLY A 65 5.20 -19.18 -24.27
C GLY A 65 4.83 -20.21 -25.34
N VAL A 66 5.56 -20.14 -26.46
CA VAL A 66 6.33 -21.21 -27.07
C VAL A 66 7.57 -20.57 -27.69
#